data_AF-A0A1W9Q1N7-F1
#
_entry.id   AF-A0A1W9Q1N7-F1
#
_cell.length_a   1.000
_cell.length_b   1.000
_cell.length_c   1.000
_cell.angle_alpha   90.00
_cell.angle_beta   90.00
_cell.angle_gamma   90.00
#
_symmetry.space_group_name_H-M   'P 1'
#
loop_
_entity.id
_entity.type
_entity.pdbx_description
1 polymer ?
#
loop_
_entity_poly.entity_id
_entity_poly.type
_entity_poly.pdbx_seq_one_letter_code
_entity_poly.pdbx_strand_id
1 'polypeptide(L)'
;MPPKPHQPHLISEPEAEYTLTPEEQAEKEAYVERLREYLQDPQFRQTPGFPIGEDEDILALSDPPYYTACPNPFLPEIITEWQQERAELREKLGLPEDANDNGNGKQPVYHREPFASDVSEGKNNPIYNAHSYHTKVPHPAIMRYILHYTDPGDIVFDGFCGTGMTGVAAQLCGDRNEVEKLGYFVNSDGLVFEKMGDEEPIAKLGARKAILNDLSPAATFIAYNYNTPVDVIAFEREANRILDEVEEECAWMYETWHPHCDDPNRVKGKIRYTVWSDVFVCPQCSQEMIFWDVAVDHENNHKIRRYWPCPHCET
;
A
#
# COMPACT_ATOMS: atom_id res chain seq x y z
N MET A 1 -11.65 20.56 40.67
CA MET A 1 -11.61 19.70 39.47
C MET A 1 -10.21 19.84 38.87
N PRO A 2 -9.49 18.74 38.60
CA PRO A 2 -8.21 18.83 37.92
C PRO A 2 -8.42 19.37 36.48
N PRO A 3 -7.48 20.14 35.93
CA PRO A 3 -7.55 20.56 34.53
C PRO A 3 -7.53 19.31 33.64
N LYS A 4 -8.41 19.27 32.63
CA LYS A 4 -8.40 18.20 31.62
C LYS A 4 -7.01 18.17 30.97
N PRO A 5 -6.42 16.97 30.75
CA PRO A 5 -5.14 16.88 30.05
C PRO A 5 -5.28 17.52 28.67
N HIS A 6 -4.30 18.34 28.31
CA HIS A 6 -4.23 18.97 27.00
C HIS A 6 -4.10 17.86 25.96
N GLN A 7 -5.18 17.58 25.24
CA GLN A 7 -5.11 16.72 24.07
C GLN A 7 -4.26 17.50 23.05
N PRO A 8 -3.14 16.96 22.55
CA PRO A 8 -2.43 17.59 21.45
C PRO A 8 -3.41 17.67 20.29
N HIS A 9 -3.59 18.87 19.73
CA HIS A 9 -4.28 19.00 18.45
C HIS A 9 -3.46 18.18 17.46
N LEU A 10 -4.08 17.12 16.90
CA LEU A 10 -3.56 16.51 15.68
C LEU A 10 -3.35 17.64 14.69
N ILE A 11 -2.22 17.62 13.98
CA ILE A 11 -1.97 18.52 12.86
C ILE A 11 -3.24 18.48 12.04
N SER A 12 -3.86 19.65 11.82
CA SER A 12 -4.93 19.78 10.85
C SER A 12 -4.26 19.59 9.50
N GLU A 13 -4.03 18.33 9.13
CA GLU A 13 -3.92 18.00 7.73
C GLU A 13 -5.19 18.57 7.10
N PRO A 14 -5.09 19.36 6.02
CA PRO A 14 -6.28 19.72 5.28
C PRO A 14 -7.02 18.42 5.05
N GLU A 15 -8.31 18.38 5.42
CA GLU A 15 -9.16 17.28 4.99
C GLU A 15 -8.89 17.11 3.50
N ALA A 16 -8.68 15.87 3.05
CA ALA A 16 -8.52 15.60 1.63
C ALA A 16 -9.83 16.03 0.95
N GLU A 17 -9.93 17.32 0.62
CA GLU A 17 -11.04 17.90 -0.09
C GLU A 17 -10.95 17.29 -1.48
N TYR A 18 -11.76 16.26 -1.69
CA TYR A 18 -12.06 15.76 -3.02
C TYR A 18 -12.67 16.92 -3.80
N THR A 19 -11.80 17.68 -4.47
CA THR A 19 -12.21 18.90 -5.15
C THR A 19 -12.79 18.47 -6.48
N LEU A 20 -14.12 18.35 -6.53
CA LEU A 20 -14.84 18.04 -7.76
C LEU A 20 -14.50 19.07 -8.82
N THR A 21 -14.24 18.60 -10.03
CA THR A 21 -14.19 19.47 -11.21
C THR A 21 -15.56 20.14 -11.41
N PRO A 22 -15.62 21.28 -12.12
CA PRO A 22 -16.90 21.93 -12.41
C PRO A 22 -17.89 21.02 -13.16
N GLU A 23 -17.39 20.06 -13.93
CA GLU A 23 -18.21 19.08 -14.65
C GLU A 23 -18.80 18.03 -13.71
N GLU A 24 -17.97 17.42 -12.84
CA GLU A 24 -18.44 16.47 -11.82
C GLU A 24 -19.41 17.14 -10.83
N GLN A 25 -19.18 18.41 -10.49
CA GLN A 25 -20.08 19.18 -9.65
C GLN A 25 -21.45 19.40 -10.32
N ALA A 26 -21.46 19.76 -11.60
CA ALA A 26 -22.70 19.94 -12.36
C ALA A 26 -23.48 18.62 -12.54
N GLU A 27 -22.76 17.51 -12.75
CA GLU A 27 -23.36 16.18 -12.82
C GLU A 27 -23.99 15.77 -11.49
N LYS A 28 -23.26 15.97 -10.38
CA LYS A 28 -23.79 15.72 -9.03
C LYS A 28 -25.06 16.52 -8.76
N GLU A 29 -25.07 17.81 -9.09
CA GLU A 29 -26.25 18.67 -8.94
C GLU A 29 -27.43 18.17 -9.79
N ALA A 30 -27.19 17.73 -11.02
CA ALA A 30 -28.22 17.16 -11.87
C ALA A 30 -28.84 15.88 -11.27
N TYR A 31 -28.02 15.03 -10.67
CA TYR A 31 -28.48 13.82 -9.98
C TYR A 31 -29.27 14.10 -8.71
N VAL A 32 -28.87 15.12 -7.95
CA VAL A 32 -29.61 15.59 -6.77
C VAL A 32 -31.00 16.09 -7.18
N GLU A 33 -31.11 16.86 -8.27
CA GLU A 33 -32.42 17.34 -8.75
C GLU A 33 -33.30 16.20 -9.28
N ARG A 34 -32.73 15.23 -10.01
CA ARG A 34 -33.47 14.02 -10.40
C ARG A 34 -33.97 13.24 -9.18
N LEU A 35 -33.15 13.13 -8.12
CA LEU A 35 -33.57 12.48 -6.88
C LEU A 35 -34.73 13.26 -6.23
N ARG A 36 -34.66 14.59 -6.19
CA ARG A 36 -35.73 15.46 -5.70
C ARG A 36 -37.04 15.19 -6.43
N GLU A 37 -37.02 15.02 -7.74
CA GLU A 37 -38.18 14.64 -8.55
C GLU A 37 -38.73 13.26 -8.17
N TYR A 38 -37.87 12.24 -8.01
CA TYR A 38 -38.30 10.92 -7.55
C TYR A 38 -38.99 10.97 -6.17
N LEU A 39 -38.51 11.80 -5.24
CA LEU A 39 -39.09 11.95 -3.90
C LEU A 39 -40.51 12.53 -3.92
N GLN A 40 -40.89 13.25 -4.98
CA GLN A 40 -42.26 13.75 -5.17
C GLN A 40 -43.24 12.66 -5.62
N ASP A 41 -42.77 11.50 -6.10
CA ASP A 41 -43.62 10.39 -6.53
C ASP A 41 -44.14 9.56 -5.34
N PRO A 42 -45.45 9.54 -5.07
CA PRO A 42 -46.03 8.73 -3.99
C PRO A 42 -45.88 7.22 -4.18
N GLN A 43 -45.71 6.73 -5.41
CA GLN A 43 -45.46 5.31 -5.67
C GLN A 43 -44.03 4.92 -5.30
N PHE A 44 -43.05 5.76 -5.63
CA PHE A 44 -41.65 5.54 -5.25
C PHE A 44 -41.50 5.45 -3.73
N ARG A 45 -42.21 6.29 -2.97
CA ARG A 45 -42.23 6.25 -1.49
C ARG A 45 -42.83 4.97 -0.90
N GLN A 46 -43.61 4.21 -1.66
CA GLN A 46 -44.17 2.93 -1.20
C GLN A 46 -43.18 1.76 -1.36
N THR A 47 -41.99 2.01 -1.93
CA THR A 47 -40.94 0.98 -2.06
C THR A 47 -40.47 0.50 -0.68
N PRO A 48 -40.35 -0.82 -0.43
CA PRO A 48 -39.81 -1.34 0.82
C PRO A 48 -38.42 -0.77 1.12
N GLY A 49 -38.21 -0.37 2.39
CA GLY A 49 -36.94 0.24 2.82
C GLY A 49 -36.88 1.76 2.66
N PHE A 50 -37.98 2.42 2.27
CA PHE A 50 -38.05 3.89 2.29
C PHE A 50 -37.94 4.43 3.73
N PRO A 51 -37.10 5.46 3.97
CA PRO A 51 -36.94 6.04 5.31
C PRO A 51 -38.17 6.84 5.74
N ILE A 52 -38.31 7.01 7.06
CA ILE A 52 -39.25 7.97 7.66
C ILE A 52 -38.47 9.27 7.87
N GLY A 53 -38.60 10.22 6.94
CA GLY A 53 -37.90 11.51 6.99
C GLY A 53 -38.42 12.49 5.94
N GLU A 54 -38.04 13.76 6.09
CA GLU A 54 -38.36 14.80 5.12
C GLU A 54 -37.44 14.69 3.89
N ASP A 55 -37.88 15.23 2.75
CA ASP A 55 -37.12 15.13 1.49
C ASP A 55 -35.74 15.76 1.59
N GLU A 56 -35.63 16.87 2.30
CA GLU A 56 -34.36 17.56 2.47
C GLU A 56 -33.37 16.78 3.35
N ASP A 57 -33.86 15.97 4.30
CA ASP A 57 -33.00 15.07 5.08
C ASP A 57 -32.48 13.91 4.21
N ILE A 58 -33.34 13.36 3.34
CA ILE A 58 -32.95 12.32 2.39
C ILE A 58 -31.90 12.86 1.42
N LEU A 59 -32.12 14.05 0.86
CA LEU A 59 -31.19 14.69 -0.07
C LEU A 59 -29.85 15.04 0.60
N ALA A 60 -29.87 15.56 1.83
CA ALA A 60 -28.66 15.91 2.56
C ALA A 60 -27.79 14.70 2.93
N LEU A 61 -28.40 13.53 3.12
CA LEU A 61 -27.70 12.28 3.41
C LEU A 61 -27.34 11.48 2.15
N SER A 62 -27.84 11.84 0.98
CA SER A 62 -27.61 11.10 -0.26
C SER A 62 -26.39 11.65 -1.03
N ASP A 63 -25.75 10.77 -1.79
CA ASP A 63 -24.70 11.10 -2.76
C ASP A 63 -25.02 10.42 -4.11
N PRO A 64 -26.10 10.86 -4.78
CA PRO A 64 -26.56 10.23 -6.01
C PRO A 64 -25.56 10.48 -7.16
N PRO A 65 -25.43 9.54 -8.11
CA PRO A 65 -26.24 8.33 -8.24
C PRO A 65 -25.77 7.15 -7.37
N TYR A 66 -24.58 7.23 -6.78
CA TYR A 66 -23.92 6.09 -6.16
C TYR A 66 -24.50 5.68 -4.81
N TYR A 67 -25.01 6.63 -4.04
CA TYR A 67 -25.65 6.37 -2.74
C TYR A 67 -26.90 7.22 -2.55
N THR A 68 -27.96 6.63 -2.01
CA THR A 68 -29.15 7.35 -1.58
C THR A 68 -29.59 6.85 -0.21
N ALA A 69 -30.09 7.76 0.63
CA ALA A 69 -30.66 7.42 1.94
C ALA A 69 -32.05 6.74 1.83
N CYS A 70 -32.57 6.57 0.61
CA CYS A 70 -33.74 5.79 0.25
C CYS A 70 -33.36 4.65 -0.72
N PRO A 71 -34.28 3.75 -1.14
CA PRO A 71 -34.03 2.83 -2.25
C PRO A 71 -33.50 3.60 -3.46
N ASN A 72 -32.36 3.18 -4.01
CA ASN A 72 -31.64 3.96 -5.00
C ASN A 72 -32.32 3.86 -6.39
N PRO A 73 -32.93 4.95 -6.90
CA PRO A 73 -33.66 4.92 -8.17
C PRO A 73 -32.73 4.84 -9.39
N PHE A 74 -31.42 5.09 -9.20
CA PHE A 74 -30.41 5.10 -10.25
C PHE A 74 -29.72 3.74 -10.43
N LEU A 75 -30.02 2.73 -9.59
CA LEU A 75 -29.44 1.40 -9.76
C LEU A 75 -29.67 0.80 -11.15
N PRO A 76 -30.85 0.91 -11.80
CA PRO A 76 -31.06 0.36 -13.14
C PRO A 76 -30.14 0.97 -14.20
N GLU A 77 -29.89 2.29 -14.16
CA GLU A 77 -28.98 2.94 -15.11
C GLU A 77 -27.52 2.57 -14.83
N ILE A 78 -27.09 2.57 -13.56
CA ILE A 78 -25.73 2.16 -13.17
C ILE A 78 -25.45 0.72 -13.63
N ILE A 79 -26.40 -0.19 -13.41
CA ILE A 79 -26.27 -1.60 -13.84
C ILE A 79 -26.21 -1.69 -15.37
N THR A 80 -27.02 -0.89 -16.08
CA THR A 80 -27.04 -0.89 -17.55
C THR A 80 -25.72 -0.39 -18.13
N GLU A 81 -25.19 0.71 -17.61
CA GLU A 81 -23.89 1.26 -17.98
C GLU A 81 -22.78 0.25 -17.71
N TRP A 82 -22.74 -0.31 -16.49
CA TRP A 82 -21.76 -1.34 -16.13
C TRP A 82 -21.84 -2.59 -17.04
N GLN A 83 -23.04 -3.03 -17.43
CA GLN A 83 -23.21 -4.15 -18.35
C GLN A 83 -22.64 -3.85 -19.74
N GLN A 84 -22.78 -2.62 -20.23
CA GLN A 84 -22.20 -2.18 -21.50
C GLN A 84 -20.67 -2.14 -21.42
N GLU A 85 -20.11 -1.46 -20.40
CA GLU A 85 -18.67 -1.41 -20.18
C GLU A 85 -18.05 -2.80 -20.04
N ARG A 86 -18.74 -3.71 -19.32
CA ARG A 86 -18.31 -5.09 -19.15
C ARG A 86 -18.30 -5.83 -20.49
N ALA A 87 -19.33 -5.68 -21.31
CA ALA A 87 -19.40 -6.33 -22.62
C ALA A 87 -18.24 -5.87 -23.53
N GLU A 88 -17.99 -4.56 -23.62
CA GLU A 88 -16.89 -3.99 -24.39
C GLU A 88 -15.52 -4.47 -23.90
N LEU A 89 -15.31 -4.49 -22.58
CA LEU A 89 -14.08 -4.98 -21.98
C LEU A 89 -13.85 -6.46 -22.30
N ARG A 90 -14.89 -7.29 -22.18
CA ARG A 90 -14.81 -8.72 -22.48
C ARG A 90 -14.54 -8.97 -23.95
N GLU A 91 -15.18 -8.23 -24.86
CA GLU A 91 -14.89 -8.29 -26.30
C GLU A 91 -13.42 -7.94 -26.59
N LYS A 92 -12.93 -6.81 -26.04
CA LYS A 92 -11.54 -6.38 -26.20
C LYS A 92 -10.54 -7.42 -25.71
N LEU A 93 -10.90 -8.14 -24.66
CA LEU A 93 -10.08 -9.20 -24.07
C LEU A 93 -10.35 -10.57 -24.71
N GLY A 94 -11.25 -10.71 -25.68
CA GLY A 94 -11.63 -11.99 -26.27
C GLY A 94 -12.18 -13.00 -25.25
N LEU A 95 -12.93 -12.51 -24.26
CA LEU A 95 -13.62 -13.31 -23.24
C LEU A 95 -15.07 -13.57 -23.66
N PRO A 96 -15.69 -14.71 -23.24
CA PRO A 96 -17.09 -14.99 -23.56
C PRO A 96 -18.03 -13.95 -22.95
N GLU A 97 -19.06 -13.53 -23.68
CA GLU A 97 -20.13 -12.66 -23.13
C GLU A 97 -20.88 -13.36 -21.99
N ASP A 98 -21.11 -12.63 -20.90
CA ASP A 98 -21.76 -13.15 -19.70
C ASP A 98 -22.97 -12.32 -19.25
N ALA A 99 -23.49 -11.43 -20.10
CA ALA A 99 -24.59 -10.52 -19.76
C ALA A 99 -25.88 -11.22 -19.28
N ASN A 100 -26.06 -12.50 -19.63
CA ASN A 100 -27.20 -13.31 -19.20
C ASN A 100 -27.01 -13.99 -17.83
N ASP A 101 -25.83 -13.86 -17.22
CA ASP A 101 -25.47 -14.48 -15.96
C ASP A 101 -25.78 -13.57 -14.77
N ASN A 102 -27.06 -13.47 -14.44
CA ASN A 102 -27.58 -12.54 -13.42
C ASN A 102 -28.16 -13.23 -12.18
N GLY A 103 -27.82 -14.50 -11.95
CA GLY A 103 -28.32 -15.28 -10.81
C GLY A 103 -29.82 -15.61 -10.83
N ASN A 104 -30.59 -15.14 -11.83
CA ASN A 104 -32.05 -15.29 -11.89
C ASN A 104 -32.53 -16.54 -12.67
N GLY A 105 -31.84 -17.68 -12.47
CA GLY A 105 -32.39 -19.01 -12.78
C GLY A 105 -32.25 -19.52 -14.22
N LYS A 106 -31.47 -18.86 -15.08
CA LYS A 106 -30.94 -19.49 -16.31
C LYS A 106 -29.63 -20.23 -16.01
N GLN A 107 -29.22 -21.15 -16.88
CA GLN A 107 -27.88 -21.77 -16.79
C GLN A 107 -26.82 -20.65 -16.80
N PRO A 108 -25.97 -20.56 -15.76
CA PRO A 108 -24.95 -19.52 -15.69
C PRO A 108 -23.92 -19.72 -16.80
N VAL A 109 -23.45 -18.63 -17.39
CA VAL A 109 -22.36 -18.65 -18.37
C VAL A 109 -21.03 -18.89 -17.65
N TYR A 110 -20.91 -18.35 -16.45
CA TYR A 110 -19.81 -18.56 -15.54
C TYR A 110 -19.99 -19.88 -14.78
N HIS A 111 -19.07 -20.81 -15.03
CA HIS A 111 -18.97 -22.06 -14.32
C HIS A 111 -17.50 -22.36 -14.00
N ARG A 112 -17.22 -22.61 -12.72
CA ARG A 112 -15.90 -23.01 -12.21
C ARG A 112 -16.08 -24.09 -11.17
N GLU A 113 -15.33 -25.18 -11.32
CA GLU A 113 -15.27 -26.23 -10.30
C GLU A 113 -14.65 -25.70 -9.01
N PRO A 114 -14.94 -26.28 -7.84
CA PRO A 114 -14.26 -25.92 -6.60
C PRO A 114 -12.74 -26.05 -6.74
N PHE A 115 -12.01 -25.01 -6.31
CA PHE A 115 -10.55 -25.02 -6.28
C PHE A 115 -10.06 -26.09 -5.29
N ALA A 116 -9.40 -27.14 -5.81
CA ALA A 116 -9.07 -28.36 -5.07
C ALA A 116 -7.58 -28.53 -4.76
N SER A 117 -6.72 -27.57 -5.11
CA SER A 117 -5.27 -27.66 -4.90
C SER A 117 -4.87 -27.15 -3.50
N ASP A 118 -3.91 -27.83 -2.87
CA ASP A 118 -3.32 -27.36 -1.63
C ASP A 118 -2.50 -26.08 -1.86
N VAL A 119 -2.87 -24.99 -1.19
CA VAL A 119 -2.15 -23.71 -1.29
C VAL A 119 -1.21 -23.58 -0.09
N SER A 120 0.09 -23.78 -0.34
CA SER A 120 1.15 -23.56 0.65
C SER A 120 2.13 -22.53 0.12
N GLU A 121 2.23 -21.39 0.81
CA GLU A 121 3.10 -20.28 0.41
C GLU A 121 3.94 -19.81 1.60
N GLY A 122 5.22 -19.55 1.33
CA GLY A 122 6.16 -19.05 2.33
C GLY A 122 5.93 -17.56 2.65
N LYS A 123 6.31 -17.14 3.85
CA LYS A 123 6.23 -15.74 4.32
C LYS A 123 7.47 -14.90 3.98
N ASN A 124 8.25 -15.31 2.98
CA ASN A 124 9.55 -14.71 2.67
C ASN A 124 9.47 -13.67 1.54
N ASN A 125 8.29 -13.44 0.96
CA ASN A 125 8.13 -12.48 -0.13
C ASN A 125 8.41 -11.03 0.36
N PRO A 126 9.18 -10.21 -0.38
CA PRO A 126 9.47 -8.82 0.01
C PRO A 126 8.24 -7.97 0.29
N ILE A 127 7.18 -8.10 -0.51
CA ILE A 127 5.90 -7.39 -0.32
C ILE A 127 5.21 -7.87 0.97
N TYR A 128 5.34 -9.16 1.30
CA TYR A 128 4.82 -9.67 2.57
C TYR A 128 5.57 -9.06 3.77
N ASN A 129 6.88 -8.87 3.65
CA ASN A 129 7.73 -8.42 4.75
C ASN A 129 7.81 -6.90 4.93
N ALA A 130 7.42 -6.10 3.93
CA ALA A 130 7.55 -4.64 3.99
C ALA A 130 6.80 -4.00 5.17
N HIS A 131 5.61 -4.52 5.51
CA HIS A 131 4.86 -4.11 6.71
C HIS A 131 4.38 -5.34 7.48
N SER A 132 4.78 -5.41 8.74
CA SER A 132 4.30 -6.40 9.69
C SER A 132 2.86 -6.10 10.08
N TYR A 133 1.99 -7.10 10.00
CA TYR A 133 0.61 -7.02 10.44
C TYR A 133 0.14 -8.40 10.86
N HIS A 134 -0.70 -8.47 11.88
CA HIS A 134 -1.25 -9.74 12.33
C HIS A 134 -2.11 -10.37 11.23
N THR A 135 -2.13 -11.70 11.18
CA THR A 135 -2.95 -12.50 10.25
C THR A 135 -2.76 -12.20 8.76
N LYS A 136 -1.68 -11.51 8.36
CA LYS A 136 -1.36 -11.23 6.95
C LYS A 136 -1.21 -12.53 6.16
N VAL A 137 -1.89 -12.61 5.02
CA VAL A 137 -1.83 -13.76 4.08
C VAL A 137 -0.93 -13.39 2.88
N PRO A 138 -0.01 -14.26 2.44
CA PRO A 138 0.79 -14.01 1.24
C PRO A 138 -0.08 -13.86 -0.01
N HIS A 139 0.15 -12.82 -0.82
CA HIS A 139 -0.59 -12.62 -2.07
C HIS A 139 -0.46 -13.80 -3.06
N PRO A 140 0.67 -14.55 -3.16
CA PRO A 140 0.75 -15.68 -4.08
C PRO A 140 -0.33 -16.74 -3.81
N ALA A 141 -0.72 -16.92 -2.55
CA ALA A 141 -1.79 -17.84 -2.18
C ALA A 141 -3.15 -17.36 -2.71
N ILE A 142 -3.40 -16.05 -2.60
CA ILE A 142 -4.66 -15.41 -3.03
C ILE A 142 -4.75 -15.37 -4.56
N MET A 143 -3.63 -15.14 -5.26
CA MET A 143 -3.58 -15.13 -6.73
C MET A 143 -4.13 -16.42 -7.34
N ARG A 144 -3.86 -17.58 -6.75
CA ARG A 144 -4.37 -18.88 -7.24
C ARG A 144 -5.90 -18.90 -7.26
N TYR A 145 -6.54 -18.38 -6.22
CA TYR A 145 -8.00 -18.28 -6.15
C TYR A 145 -8.55 -17.25 -7.13
N ILE A 146 -7.91 -16.09 -7.25
CA ILE A 146 -8.35 -15.04 -8.19
C ILE A 146 -8.24 -15.53 -9.64
N LEU A 147 -7.12 -16.15 -10.03
CA LEU A 147 -6.94 -16.71 -11.37
C LEU A 147 -8.01 -17.75 -11.70
N HIS A 148 -8.37 -18.60 -10.74
CA HIS A 148 -9.34 -19.66 -10.95
C HIS A 148 -10.79 -19.15 -11.05
N TYR A 149 -11.19 -18.23 -10.17
CA TYR A 149 -12.60 -17.82 -10.02
C TYR A 149 -12.97 -16.53 -10.75
N THR A 150 -12.05 -15.89 -11.46
CA THR A 150 -12.34 -14.60 -12.11
C THR A 150 -11.65 -14.51 -13.46
N ASP A 151 -12.13 -13.61 -14.31
CA ASP A 151 -11.48 -13.20 -15.55
C ASP A 151 -10.82 -11.81 -15.39
N PRO A 152 -9.86 -11.44 -16.26
CA PRO A 152 -9.28 -10.10 -16.23
C PRO A 152 -10.34 -9.00 -16.29
N GLY A 153 -10.18 -7.97 -15.48
CA GLY A 153 -11.13 -6.86 -15.38
C GLY A 153 -12.30 -7.07 -14.42
N ASP A 154 -12.52 -8.30 -13.92
CA ASP A 154 -13.52 -8.57 -12.90
C ASP A 154 -13.23 -7.82 -11.59
N ILE A 155 -14.30 -7.57 -10.82
CA ILE A 155 -14.26 -6.91 -9.52
C ILE A 155 -14.13 -7.97 -8.42
N VAL A 156 -13.09 -7.85 -7.61
CA VAL A 156 -12.84 -8.65 -6.40
C VAL A 156 -13.12 -7.78 -5.19
N PHE A 157 -14.15 -8.15 -4.41
CA PHE A 157 -14.47 -7.47 -3.16
C PHE A 157 -13.89 -8.23 -1.97
N ASP A 158 -13.12 -7.52 -1.14
CA ASP A 158 -12.60 -8.02 0.13
C ASP A 158 -13.01 -7.07 1.27
N GLY A 159 -14.06 -7.47 2.00
CA GLY A 159 -14.61 -6.73 3.13
C GLY A 159 -13.81 -6.84 4.43
N PHE A 160 -12.75 -7.65 4.45
CA PHE A 160 -11.89 -7.88 5.62
C PHE A 160 -10.42 -7.90 5.20
N CYS A 161 -10.02 -6.87 4.45
CA CYS A 161 -8.81 -6.95 3.62
C CYS A 161 -7.50 -6.91 4.41
N GLY A 162 -7.53 -6.47 5.68
CA GLY A 162 -6.32 -6.25 6.47
C GLY A 162 -5.32 -5.38 5.72
N THR A 163 -4.12 -5.91 5.46
CA THR A 163 -3.10 -5.17 4.71
C THR A 163 -3.35 -5.06 3.21
N GLY A 164 -4.51 -5.49 2.70
CA GLY A 164 -4.87 -5.36 1.29
C GLY A 164 -4.14 -6.30 0.33
N MET A 165 -3.73 -7.48 0.80
CA MET A 165 -3.01 -8.46 -0.04
C MET A 165 -3.88 -9.02 -1.17
N THR A 166 -5.20 -8.99 -1.03
CA THR A 166 -6.14 -9.31 -2.10
C THR A 166 -6.04 -8.35 -3.27
N GLY A 167 -5.85 -7.05 -3.01
CA GLY A 167 -5.63 -6.08 -4.08
C GLY A 167 -4.29 -6.29 -4.77
N VAL A 168 -3.23 -6.55 -4.01
CA VAL A 168 -1.91 -6.90 -4.56
C VAL A 168 -2.04 -8.13 -5.46
N ALA A 169 -2.72 -9.18 -4.99
CA ALA A 169 -2.95 -10.38 -5.77
C ALA A 169 -3.76 -10.09 -7.05
N ALA A 170 -4.83 -9.30 -6.96
CA ALA A 170 -5.66 -8.91 -8.09
C ALA A 170 -4.86 -8.19 -9.19
N GLN A 171 -3.97 -7.28 -8.79
CA GLN A 171 -3.08 -6.56 -9.71
C GLN A 171 -2.03 -7.49 -10.32
N LEU A 172 -1.35 -8.30 -9.49
CA LEU A 172 -0.26 -9.19 -9.93
C LEU A 172 -0.75 -10.38 -10.78
N CYS A 173 -2.05 -10.68 -10.84
CA CYS A 173 -2.61 -11.58 -11.86
C CYS A 173 -2.38 -11.07 -13.30
N GLY A 174 -2.04 -9.78 -13.46
CA GLY A 174 -1.62 -9.19 -14.73
C GLY A 174 -0.13 -9.27 -15.03
N ASP A 175 0.70 -9.67 -14.06
CA ASP A 175 2.14 -9.79 -14.24
C ASP A 175 2.51 -11.23 -14.62
N ARG A 176 3.01 -11.42 -15.85
CA ARG A 176 3.43 -12.72 -16.36
C ARG A 176 4.45 -13.39 -15.45
N ASN A 177 5.46 -12.66 -14.98
CA ASN A 177 6.54 -13.22 -14.19
C ASN A 177 6.03 -13.68 -12.82
N GLU A 178 5.12 -12.92 -12.20
CA GLU A 178 4.52 -13.33 -10.92
C GLU A 178 3.63 -14.56 -11.08
N VAL A 179 2.85 -14.64 -12.15
CA VAL A 179 2.03 -15.83 -12.45
C VAL A 179 2.91 -17.05 -12.73
N GLU A 180 4.00 -16.92 -13.49
CA GLU A 180 4.94 -18.01 -13.75
C GLU A 180 5.66 -18.48 -12.48
N LYS A 181 5.98 -17.56 -11.53
CA LYS A 181 6.55 -17.92 -10.22
C LYS A 181 5.63 -18.78 -9.36
N LEU A 182 4.32 -18.78 -9.59
CA LEU A 182 3.37 -19.68 -8.92
C LEU A 182 3.49 -21.13 -9.40
N GLY A 183 4.28 -21.38 -10.46
CA GLY A 183 4.43 -22.68 -11.11
C GLY A 183 3.53 -22.88 -12.33
N TYR A 184 2.79 -21.85 -12.75
CA TYR A 184 1.95 -21.90 -13.95
C TYR A 184 2.75 -21.60 -15.22
N PHE A 185 2.24 -22.07 -16.35
CA PHE A 185 2.77 -21.72 -17.66
C PHE A 185 1.87 -20.69 -18.34
N VAL A 186 2.44 -19.62 -18.90
CA VAL A 186 1.69 -18.59 -19.63
C VAL A 186 2.13 -18.59 -21.10
N ASN A 187 1.21 -18.84 -22.02
CA ASN A 187 1.55 -18.87 -23.45
C ASN A 187 1.67 -17.44 -24.05
N SER A 188 1.94 -17.34 -25.36
CA SER A 188 2.05 -16.04 -26.06
C SER A 188 0.75 -15.23 -26.06
N ASP A 189 -0.39 -15.90 -26.00
CA ASP A 189 -1.73 -15.29 -26.07
C ASP A 189 -2.25 -14.86 -24.69
N GLY A 190 -1.44 -15.05 -23.63
CA GLY A 190 -1.79 -14.71 -22.26
C GLY A 190 -2.75 -15.73 -21.61
N LEU A 191 -2.86 -16.93 -22.17
CA LEU A 191 -3.57 -18.03 -21.52
C LEU A 191 -2.67 -18.70 -20.49
N VAL A 192 -3.22 -18.97 -19.31
CA VAL A 192 -2.54 -19.55 -18.16
C VAL A 192 -2.92 -21.01 -18.04
N PHE A 193 -1.93 -21.88 -17.95
CA PHE A 193 -2.07 -23.34 -17.84
C PHE A 193 -1.45 -23.83 -16.53
N GLU A 194 -1.96 -24.93 -16.00
CA GLU A 194 -1.36 -25.54 -14.82
C GLU A 194 0.08 -25.98 -15.10
N LYS A 195 0.31 -26.61 -16.27
CA LYS A 195 1.63 -27.01 -16.76
C LYS A 195 1.76 -26.78 -18.27
N MET A 196 3.00 -26.73 -18.74
CA MET A 196 3.29 -26.66 -20.16
C MET A 196 2.84 -27.96 -20.85
N GLY A 197 1.97 -27.84 -21.85
CA GLY A 197 1.44 -28.97 -22.63
C GLY A 197 0.02 -29.39 -22.24
N ASP A 198 -0.58 -28.77 -21.23
CA ASP A 198 -2.01 -28.95 -20.94
C ASP A 198 -2.86 -28.37 -22.08
N GLU A 199 -3.99 -29.02 -22.39
CA GLU A 199 -4.86 -28.63 -23.50
C GLU A 199 -5.76 -27.44 -23.14
N GLU A 200 -6.22 -27.38 -21.89
CA GLU A 200 -7.20 -26.39 -21.44
C GLU A 200 -6.56 -25.36 -20.49
N PRO A 201 -6.77 -24.05 -20.72
CA PRO A 201 -6.29 -23.02 -19.83
C PRO A 201 -7.13 -22.96 -18.55
N ILE A 202 -6.48 -22.68 -17.42
CA ILE A 202 -7.16 -22.46 -16.13
C ILE A 202 -7.62 -21.01 -15.97
N ALA A 203 -6.96 -20.07 -16.65
CA ALA A 203 -7.22 -18.65 -16.52
C ALA A 203 -6.68 -17.85 -17.71
N LYS A 204 -7.02 -16.57 -17.76
CA LYS A 204 -6.38 -15.57 -18.61
C LYS A 204 -5.58 -14.58 -17.78
N LEU A 205 -4.37 -14.28 -18.25
CA LEU A 205 -3.48 -13.28 -17.67
C LEU A 205 -4.14 -11.90 -17.75
N GLY A 206 -4.11 -11.16 -16.65
CA GLY A 206 -4.58 -9.78 -16.60
C GLY A 206 -4.96 -9.34 -15.19
N ALA A 207 -4.90 -8.04 -14.94
CA ALA A 207 -5.27 -7.49 -13.64
C ALA A 207 -6.78 -7.60 -13.40
N ARG A 208 -7.17 -7.75 -12.13
CA ARG A 208 -8.55 -7.59 -11.65
C ARG A 208 -8.68 -6.28 -10.88
N LYS A 209 -9.89 -5.72 -10.83
CA LYS A 209 -10.20 -4.55 -10.00
C LYS A 209 -10.47 -5.02 -8.57
N ALA A 210 -9.92 -4.36 -7.57
CA ALA A 210 -10.14 -4.75 -6.18
C ALA A 210 -10.82 -3.64 -5.37
N ILE A 211 -11.85 -3.99 -4.63
CA ILE A 211 -12.49 -3.13 -3.62
C ILE A 211 -12.11 -3.69 -2.26
N LEU A 212 -11.33 -2.93 -1.50
CA LEU A 212 -10.76 -3.36 -0.23
C LEU A 212 -11.36 -2.55 0.91
N ASN A 213 -11.91 -3.23 1.92
CA ASN A 213 -12.46 -2.58 3.10
C ASN A 213 -11.93 -3.24 4.38
N ASP A 214 -11.63 -2.43 5.38
CA ASP A 214 -11.28 -2.86 6.72
C ASP A 214 -11.63 -1.75 7.72
N LEU A 215 -11.92 -2.12 8.96
CA LEU A 215 -12.25 -1.18 10.03
C LEU A 215 -11.00 -0.58 10.71
N SER A 216 -9.85 -1.24 10.59
CA SER A 216 -8.59 -0.83 11.22
C SER A 216 -7.91 0.28 10.41
N PRO A 217 -7.67 1.48 10.98
CA PRO A 217 -6.96 2.54 10.28
C PRO A 217 -5.54 2.14 9.84
N ALA A 218 -4.88 1.28 10.62
CA ALA A 218 -3.56 0.76 10.26
C ALA A 218 -3.64 -0.20 9.07
N ALA A 219 -4.67 -1.04 9.01
CA ALA A 219 -4.92 -1.94 7.89
C ALA A 219 -5.17 -1.15 6.60
N THR A 220 -6.11 -0.20 6.65
CA THR A 220 -6.49 0.61 5.49
C THR A 220 -5.34 1.49 5.01
N PHE A 221 -4.54 2.07 5.91
CA PHE A 221 -3.34 2.81 5.54
C PHE A 221 -2.33 1.93 4.80
N ILE A 222 -2.05 0.73 5.31
CA ILE A 222 -1.13 -0.22 4.66
C ILE A 222 -1.69 -0.68 3.30
N ALA A 223 -2.98 -1.04 3.25
CA ALA A 223 -3.66 -1.48 2.04
C ALA A 223 -3.63 -0.41 0.95
N TYR A 224 -3.92 0.84 1.31
CA TYR A 224 -3.84 1.99 0.41
C TYR A 224 -2.43 2.12 -0.19
N ASN A 225 -1.39 2.12 0.65
CA ASN A 225 -0.01 2.30 0.18
C ASN A 225 0.49 1.12 -0.69
N TYR A 226 0.05 -0.11 -0.44
CA TYR A 226 0.41 -1.25 -1.30
C TYR A 226 -0.26 -1.20 -2.67
N ASN A 227 -1.47 -0.65 -2.75
CA ASN A 227 -2.32 -0.74 -3.94
C ASN A 227 -2.39 0.56 -4.74
N THR A 228 -1.86 1.65 -4.21
CA THR A 228 -1.81 2.94 -4.89
C THR A 228 -0.64 2.96 -5.86
N PRO A 229 -0.86 3.29 -7.15
CA PRO A 229 0.24 3.43 -8.10
C PRO A 229 1.14 4.58 -7.66
N VAL A 230 2.45 4.35 -7.71
CA VAL A 230 3.46 5.37 -7.43
C VAL A 230 4.21 5.67 -8.72
N ASP A 231 4.36 6.95 -9.05
CA ASP A 231 5.30 7.37 -10.09
C ASP A 231 6.73 7.20 -9.56
N VAL A 232 7.32 6.06 -9.87
CA VAL A 232 8.66 5.67 -9.40
C VAL A 232 9.72 6.68 -9.85
N ILE A 233 9.56 7.26 -11.05
CA ILE A 233 10.53 8.22 -11.61
C ILE A 233 10.42 9.55 -10.87
N ALA A 234 9.20 10.04 -10.64
CA ALA A 234 8.99 11.25 -9.86
C ALA A 234 9.46 11.08 -8.42
N PHE A 235 9.20 9.91 -7.81
CA PHE A 235 9.67 9.58 -6.47
C PHE A 235 11.20 9.58 -6.39
N GLU A 236 11.88 8.86 -7.29
CA GLU A 236 13.35 8.80 -7.31
C GLU A 236 13.97 10.18 -7.51
N ARG A 237 13.42 10.98 -8.43
CA ARG A 237 13.87 12.35 -8.66
C ARG A 237 13.76 13.19 -7.39
N GLU A 238 12.61 13.14 -6.71
CA GLU A 238 12.37 13.94 -5.51
C GLU A 238 13.22 13.46 -4.33
N ALA A 239 13.38 12.15 -4.16
CA ALA A 239 14.26 11.57 -3.16
C ALA A 239 15.71 12.02 -3.34
N ASN A 240 16.23 11.97 -4.58
CA ASN A 240 17.59 12.44 -4.87
C ASN A 240 17.74 13.95 -4.63
N ARG A 241 16.73 14.77 -5.01
CA ARG A 241 16.74 16.20 -4.72
C ARG A 241 16.87 16.50 -3.23
N ILE A 242 16.11 15.78 -2.39
CA ILE A 242 16.16 15.93 -0.93
C ILE A 242 17.52 15.47 -0.38
N LEU A 243 18.06 14.35 -0.89
CA LEU A 243 19.39 13.88 -0.47
C LEU A 243 20.49 14.86 -0.83
N ASP A 244 20.45 15.45 -2.03
CA ASP A 244 21.41 16.47 -2.47
C ASP A 244 21.33 17.73 -1.60
N GLU A 245 20.12 18.18 -1.25
CA GLU A 245 19.89 19.32 -0.35
C GLU A 245 20.48 19.05 1.05
N VAL A 246 20.23 17.85 1.60
CA VAL A 246 20.77 17.44 2.90
C VAL A 246 22.30 17.30 2.86
N GLU A 247 22.88 16.76 1.77
CA GLU A 247 24.33 16.67 1.60
C GLU A 247 24.94 18.08 1.50
N GLU A 248 24.33 19.01 0.77
CA GLU A 248 24.81 20.40 0.67
C GLU A 248 24.81 21.10 2.04
N GLU A 249 23.77 20.91 2.85
CA GLU A 249 23.66 21.52 4.18
C GLU A 249 24.52 20.83 5.24
N CYS A 250 24.57 19.50 5.25
CA CYS A 250 25.07 18.71 6.37
C CYS A 250 26.36 17.94 6.10
N ALA A 251 26.86 17.84 4.85
CA ALA A 251 28.04 17.02 4.54
C ALA A 251 29.28 17.41 5.37
N TRP A 252 29.44 18.70 5.69
CA TRP A 252 30.57 19.20 6.48
C TRP A 252 30.67 18.54 7.86
N MET A 253 29.56 18.05 8.44
CA MET A 253 29.56 17.33 9.72
C MET A 253 30.16 15.93 9.62
N TYR A 254 30.22 15.37 8.41
CA TYR A 254 30.71 14.03 8.11
C TYR A 254 32.05 14.05 7.36
N GLU A 255 32.70 15.20 7.28
CA GLU A 255 34.02 15.39 6.68
C GLU A 255 35.09 15.67 7.74
N THR A 256 36.32 15.24 7.46
CA THR A 256 37.50 15.54 8.30
C THR A 256 38.73 15.81 7.43
N TRP A 257 39.73 16.48 8.00
CA TRP A 257 41.03 16.67 7.35
C TRP A 257 41.93 15.48 7.62
N HIS A 258 42.44 14.85 6.56
CA HIS A 258 43.40 13.77 6.64
C HIS A 258 44.77 14.21 6.07
N PRO A 259 45.90 13.92 6.75
CA PRO A 259 46.00 13.22 8.03
C PRO A 259 45.65 14.10 9.24
N HIS A 260 45.85 15.41 9.15
CA HIS A 260 45.50 16.40 10.17
C HIS A 260 45.16 17.75 9.53
N CYS A 261 44.46 18.64 10.24
CA CYS A 261 44.08 19.97 9.72
C CYS A 261 45.27 20.90 9.45
N ASP A 262 46.41 20.67 10.09
CA ASP A 262 47.63 21.48 9.94
C ASP A 262 48.60 20.95 8.87
N ASP A 263 48.32 19.78 8.27
CA ASP A 263 49.22 19.20 7.26
C ASP A 263 49.15 20.01 5.95
N PRO A 264 50.30 20.42 5.35
CA PRO A 264 50.31 21.16 4.09
C PRO A 264 49.75 20.36 2.90
N ASN A 265 49.73 19.03 2.98
CA ASN A 265 49.16 18.13 1.97
C ASN A 265 47.79 17.58 2.39
N ARG A 266 47.10 18.23 3.34
CA ARG A 266 45.79 17.76 3.81
C ARG A 266 44.78 17.66 2.69
N VAL A 267 43.93 16.64 2.81
CA VAL A 267 42.76 16.45 1.95
C VAL A 267 41.52 16.29 2.83
N LYS A 268 40.36 16.73 2.34
CA LYS A 268 39.09 16.38 2.95
C LYS A 268 38.79 14.91 2.68
N GLY A 269 38.42 14.17 3.71
CA GLY A 269 37.93 12.80 3.62
C GLY A 269 36.59 12.64 4.32
N LYS A 270 35.78 11.66 3.87
CA LYS A 270 34.53 11.30 4.55
C LYS A 270 34.81 10.41 5.76
N ILE A 271 34.19 10.74 6.89
CA ILE A 271 34.27 9.96 8.12
C ILE A 271 33.53 8.64 7.89
N ARG A 272 34.22 7.50 8.03
CA ARG A 272 33.58 6.16 7.96
C ARG A 272 32.99 5.72 9.29
N TYR A 273 33.66 6.06 10.38
CA TYR A 273 33.23 5.81 11.74
C TYR A 273 33.99 6.73 12.69
N THR A 274 33.40 7.04 13.84
CA THR A 274 34.03 7.80 14.93
C THR A 274 34.13 6.91 16.15
N VAL A 275 35.30 6.85 16.76
CA VAL A 275 35.51 6.14 18.04
C VAL A 275 35.55 7.18 19.15
N TRP A 276 34.72 6.99 20.16
CA TRP A 276 34.69 7.85 21.35
C TRP A 276 35.49 7.15 22.46
N SER A 277 36.18 7.95 23.28
CA SER A 277 36.94 7.47 24.41
C SER A 277 36.57 8.28 25.65
N ASP A 278 36.51 7.59 26.80
CA ASP A 278 36.34 8.25 28.08
C ASP A 278 37.61 8.98 28.51
N VAL A 279 37.42 10.09 29.23
CA VAL A 279 38.48 10.82 29.92
C VAL A 279 38.37 10.49 31.41
N PHE A 280 39.42 9.89 31.95
CA PHE A 280 39.52 9.56 33.37
C PHE A 280 40.36 10.60 34.11
N VAL A 281 40.10 10.81 35.39
CA VAL A 281 40.95 11.64 36.27
C VAL A 281 41.74 10.73 37.19
N CYS A 282 43.06 10.88 37.22
CA CYS A 282 43.92 10.11 38.12
C CYS A 282 43.58 10.43 39.59
N PRO A 283 43.30 9.44 40.45
CA PRO A 283 43.00 9.71 41.86
C PRO A 283 44.20 10.23 42.66
N GLN A 284 45.43 10.04 42.15
CA GLN A 284 46.67 10.40 42.85
C GLN A 284 47.19 11.79 42.49
N CYS A 285 47.25 12.12 41.19
CA CYS A 285 47.76 13.41 40.72
C CYS A 285 46.69 14.36 40.17
N SER A 286 45.42 13.91 40.11
CA SER A 286 44.27 14.67 39.60
C SER A 286 44.41 15.16 38.15
N GLN A 287 45.35 14.62 37.39
CA GLN A 287 45.48 14.88 35.95
C GLN A 287 44.55 13.98 35.14
N GLU A 288 44.08 14.51 34.02
CA GLU A 288 43.25 13.78 33.06
C GLU A 288 44.08 12.78 32.26
N MET A 289 43.45 11.66 31.88
CA MET A 289 44.01 10.67 30.97
C MET A 289 42.94 10.17 30.02
N ILE A 290 43.26 10.13 28.72
CA ILE A 290 42.35 9.63 27.68
C ILE A 290 42.49 8.10 27.64
N PHE A 291 41.39 7.39 27.87
CA PHE A 291 41.38 5.92 27.95
C PHE A 291 41.99 5.24 26.72
N TRP A 292 41.65 5.72 25.53
CA TRP A 292 42.18 5.24 24.26
C TRP A 292 43.70 5.23 24.25
N ASP A 293 44.33 6.33 24.69
CA ASP A 293 45.78 6.49 24.64
C ASP A 293 46.52 5.60 25.66
N VAL A 294 45.91 5.34 26.82
CA VAL A 294 46.59 4.64 27.93
C VAL A 294 46.26 3.15 28.02
N ALA A 295 45.07 2.75 27.58
CA ALA A 295 44.57 1.39 27.73
C ALA A 295 44.57 0.59 26.43
N VAL A 296 44.51 1.22 25.25
CA VAL A 296 44.49 0.50 23.97
C VAL A 296 45.90 0.20 23.49
N ASP A 297 46.19 -1.07 23.24
CA ASP A 297 47.47 -1.50 22.72
C ASP A 297 47.50 -1.38 21.18
N HIS A 298 48.09 -0.29 20.69
CA HIS A 298 48.19 -0.03 19.25
C HIS A 298 49.13 -0.98 18.50
N GLU A 299 50.06 -1.66 19.20
CA GLU A 299 51.02 -2.58 18.59
C GLU A 299 50.48 -4.03 18.56
N ASN A 300 49.63 -4.41 19.52
CA ASN A 300 49.09 -5.77 19.68
C ASN A 300 47.58 -5.84 19.42
N ASN A 301 47.16 -5.59 18.19
CA ASN A 301 45.79 -5.84 17.71
C ASN A 301 44.70 -5.08 18.51
N HIS A 302 44.99 -3.85 18.96
CA HIS A 302 44.05 -2.98 19.68
C HIS A 302 43.41 -3.64 20.91
N LYS A 303 44.16 -4.51 21.59
CA LYS A 303 43.71 -5.12 22.85
C LYS A 303 43.63 -4.06 23.95
N ILE A 304 42.56 -4.10 24.73
CA ILE A 304 42.37 -3.23 25.88
C ILE A 304 43.09 -3.85 27.09
N ARG A 305 44.03 -3.11 27.68
CA ARG A 305 44.74 -3.49 28.90
C ARG A 305 43.79 -3.41 30.10
N ARG A 306 43.88 -4.40 31.00
CA ARG A 306 43.12 -4.39 32.26
C ARG A 306 43.60 -3.35 33.26
N TYR A 307 44.90 -3.02 33.21
CA TYR A 307 45.56 -2.08 34.09
C TYR A 307 46.54 -1.25 33.25
N TRP A 308 46.59 0.04 33.50
CA TRP A 308 47.50 0.99 32.87
C TRP A 308 47.99 1.99 33.93
N PRO A 309 49.28 2.35 33.92
CA PRO A 309 49.78 3.38 34.83
C PRO A 309 49.30 4.76 34.35
N CYS A 310 49.15 5.71 35.28
CA CYS A 310 48.95 7.10 34.92
C CYS A 310 50.18 7.65 34.17
N PRO A 311 50.03 8.31 33.01
CA PRO A 311 51.17 8.85 32.26
C PRO A 311 51.85 10.04 32.95
N HIS A 312 51.24 10.61 33.99
CA HIS A 312 51.74 11.80 34.70
C HIS A 312 52.50 11.47 36.00
N CYS A 313 52.07 10.46 36.75
CA CYS A 313 52.68 10.10 38.04
C CYS A 313 53.16 8.64 38.11
N GLU A 314 53.03 7.88 37.02
CA GLU A 314 53.55 6.52 36.83
C GLU A 314 53.03 5.46 37.82
N THR A 315 51.93 5.76 38.49
CA THR A 315 51.18 4.88 39.39
C THR A 315 49.86 4.43 38.78
#